data_AF-A0AA48MDU0-F1
#
_entry.id   AF-A0AA48MDU0-F1
#
_cell.length_a   1.000
_cell.length_b   1.000
_cell.length_c   1.000
_cell.angle_alpha   90.00
_cell.angle_beta   90.00
_cell.angle_gamma   90.00
#
_symmetry.space_group_name_H-M   'P 1'
#
loop_
_entity.id
_entity.type
_entity.pdbx_description
1 polymer ?
#
loop_
_entity_poly.entity_id
_entity_poly.type
_entity_poly.pdbx_seq_one_letter_code
_entity_poly.pdbx_strand_id
1 'polypeptide(L)'
;MKRSTFKDEMEKIEIPHELHQRSTMGIQQAKVELQRDRIVKKRRVIGGIVSAAIFVSAIIAMNDSGLASSVSGYFRDVVHWKNEVVDTQYSNATDEIKVEVDSATIQSEKLIVPVTVTILDMTKPPYSTIEALTFGDVEIVGSSGESVHHQQIAVQAASDTHYDFEIKDSDKLLSEVKRTKPNERVFQANLLIDAGFVNKNERFTLKIRSFFGQKKADSPLQIEGEWNVAVFVKRS
;
A
#
# COMPACT_ATOMS: atom_id res chain seq x y z
N MET A 1 29.35 -78.49 -8.25
CA MET A 1 29.24 -77.17 -8.89
C MET A 1 28.71 -76.18 -7.84
N LYS A 2 29.58 -75.37 -7.22
CA LYS A 2 29.18 -74.40 -6.18
C LYS A 2 28.80 -73.09 -6.86
N ARG A 3 27.54 -72.65 -6.72
CA ARG A 3 27.12 -71.28 -7.04
C ARG A 3 27.58 -70.40 -5.88
N SER A 4 28.63 -69.60 -6.10
CA SER A 4 28.90 -68.44 -5.24
C SER A 4 27.79 -67.43 -5.46
N THR A 5 27.11 -67.07 -4.38
CA THR A 5 26.04 -66.08 -4.38
C THR A 5 26.67 -64.70 -4.48
N PHE A 6 26.18 -63.86 -5.40
CA PHE A 6 26.60 -62.47 -5.61
C PHE A 6 26.66 -61.61 -4.32
N LYS A 7 25.95 -62.05 -3.27
CA LYS A 7 26.02 -61.47 -1.91
C LYS A 7 27.39 -61.62 -1.25
N ASP A 8 28.09 -62.73 -1.48
CA ASP A 8 29.39 -63.04 -0.86
C ASP A 8 30.52 -62.19 -1.46
N GLU A 9 30.31 -61.59 -2.64
CA GLU A 9 31.25 -60.66 -3.27
C GLU A 9 31.00 -59.19 -2.90
N MET A 10 29.77 -58.81 -2.50
CA MET A 10 29.45 -57.45 -2.07
C MET A 10 29.99 -57.11 -0.67
N GLU A 11 30.12 -58.10 0.22
CA GLU A 11 30.65 -57.90 1.58
C GLU A 11 32.17 -57.64 1.61
N LYS A 12 32.89 -57.79 0.49
CA LYS A 12 34.33 -57.49 0.38
C LYS A 12 34.64 -56.04 -0.02
N ILE A 13 33.62 -55.20 -0.24
CA ILE A 13 33.85 -53.79 -0.56
C ILE A 13 34.06 -53.02 0.75
N GLU A 14 35.29 -53.03 1.26
CA GLU A 14 35.70 -52.12 2.32
C GLU A 14 35.68 -50.69 1.77
N ILE A 15 34.66 -49.92 2.16
CA ILE A 15 34.58 -48.50 1.84
C ILE A 15 35.70 -47.79 2.60
N PRO A 16 36.64 -47.11 1.93
CA PRO A 16 37.75 -46.40 2.58
C PRO A 16 37.21 -45.46 3.66
N HIS A 17 37.82 -45.50 4.84
CA HIS A 17 37.40 -44.72 6.02
C HIS A 17 37.26 -43.20 5.72
N GLU A 18 38.02 -42.69 4.76
CA GLU A 18 37.98 -41.30 4.28
C GLU A 18 36.67 -40.93 3.57
N LEU A 19 36.05 -41.87 2.84
CA LEU A 19 34.74 -41.68 2.21
C LEU A 19 33.61 -41.70 3.24
N HIS A 20 33.77 -42.48 4.31
CA HIS A 20 32.81 -42.51 5.41
C HIS A 20 32.82 -41.15 6.16
N GLN A 21 34.00 -40.59 6.42
CA GLN A 21 34.13 -39.27 7.04
C GLN A 21 33.57 -38.15 6.17
N ARG A 22 33.83 -38.15 4.85
CA ARG A 22 33.25 -37.18 3.92
C ARG A 22 31.72 -37.30 3.80
N SER A 23 31.18 -38.52 3.80
CA SER A 23 29.73 -38.74 3.83
C SER A 23 29.11 -38.22 5.14
N THR A 24 29.74 -38.48 6.29
CA THR A 24 29.24 -37.94 7.57
C THR A 24 29.30 -36.42 7.65
N MET A 25 30.34 -35.78 7.10
CA MET A 25 30.44 -34.32 7.02
C MET A 25 29.41 -33.73 6.04
N GLY A 26 29.17 -34.36 4.90
CA GLY A 26 28.14 -33.94 3.94
C GLY A 26 26.72 -34.07 4.51
N ILE A 27 26.44 -35.15 5.25
CA ILE A 27 25.15 -35.35 5.94
C ILE A 27 24.99 -34.33 7.09
N GLN A 28 26.06 -33.99 7.80
CA GLN A 28 26.02 -32.93 8.82
C GLN A 28 25.84 -31.54 8.21
N GLN A 29 26.52 -31.20 7.11
CA GLN A 29 26.32 -29.94 6.39
C GLN A 29 24.89 -29.82 5.83
N ALA A 30 24.36 -30.89 5.23
CA ALA A 30 22.97 -30.92 4.76
C ALA A 30 21.95 -30.82 5.90
N LYS A 31 22.25 -31.39 7.08
CA LYS A 31 21.41 -31.27 8.28
C LYS A 31 21.46 -29.85 8.88
N VAL A 32 22.61 -29.18 8.80
CA VAL A 32 22.76 -27.77 9.20
C VAL A 32 22.04 -26.83 8.22
N GLU A 33 22.10 -27.07 6.91
CA GLU A 33 21.33 -26.33 5.90
C GLU A 33 19.82 -26.52 6.06
N LEU A 34 19.34 -27.76 6.25
CA LEU A 34 17.92 -28.04 6.53
C LEU A 34 17.43 -27.43 7.86
N GLN A 35 18.29 -27.28 8.86
CA GLN A 35 17.95 -26.56 10.10
C GLN A 35 17.93 -25.05 9.89
N ARG A 36 18.82 -24.49 9.05
CA ARG A 36 18.83 -23.05 8.71
C ARG A 36 17.58 -22.66 7.92
N ASP A 37 17.13 -23.49 6.97
CA ASP A 37 15.89 -23.27 6.23
C ASP A 37 14.63 -23.42 7.09
N ARG A 38 14.64 -24.32 8.09
CA ARG A 38 13.53 -24.43 9.05
C ARG A 38 13.47 -23.27 10.04
N ILE A 39 14.60 -22.65 10.38
CA ILE A 39 14.65 -21.48 11.28
C ILE A 39 14.23 -20.20 10.51
N VAL A 40 14.61 -20.06 9.23
CA VAL A 40 14.16 -18.94 8.39
C VAL A 40 12.67 -19.06 8.02
N LYS A 41 12.15 -20.28 7.77
CA LYS A 41 10.70 -20.51 7.60
C LYS A 41 9.88 -20.37 8.89
N LYS A 42 10.48 -20.49 10.08
CA LYS A 42 9.81 -20.27 11.37
C LYS A 42 9.79 -18.82 11.86
N ARG A 43 10.41 -17.87 11.15
CA ARG A 43 10.31 -16.42 11.48
C ARG A 43 9.39 -15.62 10.54
N ARG A 44 8.67 -16.27 9.62
CA ARG A 44 7.60 -15.65 8.80
C ARG A 44 6.18 -16.11 9.17
N VAL A 45 6.00 -16.65 10.38
CA VAL A 45 4.66 -17.02 10.90
C VAL A 45 4.50 -16.51 12.32
N ILE A 46 4.63 -15.20 12.52
CA ILE A 46 4.03 -14.48 13.65
C ILE A 46 3.57 -13.12 13.11
N GLY A 47 2.40 -13.12 12.49
CA GLY A 47 1.56 -11.96 12.25
C GLY A 47 0.13 -12.49 12.38
N GLY A 48 -0.49 -12.21 13.52
CA GLY A 48 -1.61 -12.96 14.04
C GLY A 48 -2.85 -12.95 13.15
N ILE A 49 -3.45 -14.14 13.02
CA ILE A 49 -4.87 -14.32 12.71
C ILE A 49 -5.65 -13.57 13.79
N VAL A 50 -6.24 -12.44 13.43
CA VAL A 50 -7.45 -11.93 14.09
C VAL A 50 -8.60 -12.13 13.10
N SER A 51 -8.99 -13.39 12.89
CA SER A 51 -10.29 -13.69 12.30
C SER A 51 -11.34 -13.55 13.41
N ALA A 52 -11.72 -12.32 13.71
CA ALA A 52 -13.00 -12.09 14.39
C ALA A 52 -14.08 -12.08 13.30
N ALA A 53 -14.89 -13.13 13.31
CA ALA A 53 -16.04 -13.27 12.45
C ALA A 53 -16.95 -12.04 12.53
N ILE A 54 -17.22 -11.40 11.39
CA ILE A 54 -18.42 -10.60 11.19
C ILE A 54 -19.12 -11.19 9.96
N PHE A 55 -20.04 -12.11 10.22
CA PHE A 55 -20.96 -12.65 9.22
C PHE A 55 -22.24 -11.78 9.24
N VAL A 56 -22.69 -11.41 8.03
CA VAL A 56 -24.04 -10.94 7.63
C VAL A 56 -24.44 -9.49 7.96
N SER A 57 -24.27 -8.60 6.96
CA SER A 57 -25.37 -7.76 6.42
C SER A 57 -24.94 -7.07 5.12
N ALA A 58 -24.75 -7.85 4.05
CA ALA A 58 -24.59 -7.31 2.70
C ALA A 58 -25.69 -7.84 1.77
N ILE A 59 -26.95 -7.55 2.12
CA ILE A 59 -28.05 -7.51 1.16
C ILE A 59 -28.89 -6.28 1.54
N ILE A 60 -28.41 -5.10 1.19
CA ILE A 60 -29.14 -3.86 0.83
C ILE A 60 -28.03 -2.85 0.48
N ALA A 61 -27.48 -2.93 -0.72
CA ALA A 61 -26.64 -1.86 -1.27
C ALA A 61 -26.77 -1.74 -2.80
N MET A 62 -27.84 -2.30 -3.36
CA MET A 62 -28.22 -2.08 -4.75
C MET A 62 -29.48 -1.24 -4.73
N ASN A 63 -29.39 0.07 -4.42
CA ASN A 63 -30.21 1.12 -5.03
C ASN A 63 -30.24 2.50 -4.37
N ASP A 64 -29.58 2.76 -3.23
CA ASP A 64 -29.59 4.13 -2.68
C ASP A 64 -28.19 4.63 -2.29
N SER A 65 -27.64 5.45 -3.17
CA SER A 65 -26.44 6.29 -2.97
C SER A 65 -26.57 7.30 -1.81
N GLY A 66 -27.72 7.37 -1.13
CA GLY A 66 -27.97 8.24 0.02
C GLY A 66 -27.83 7.59 1.41
N LEU A 67 -27.72 6.25 1.51
CA LEU A 67 -27.58 5.54 2.80
C LEU A 67 -26.19 4.90 3.01
N ALA A 68 -25.32 4.96 2.01
CA ALA A 68 -23.96 4.43 2.08
C ALA A 68 -22.99 5.29 2.92
N SER A 69 -23.36 6.52 3.27
CA SER A 69 -22.50 7.49 3.99
C SER A 69 -22.53 7.33 5.53
N SER A 70 -22.85 6.14 6.06
CA SER A 70 -22.98 5.93 7.52
C SER A 70 -22.17 4.75 8.07
N VAL A 71 -21.44 4.03 7.22
CA VAL A 71 -20.61 2.90 7.67
C VAL A 71 -19.18 3.41 7.82
N SER A 72 -18.63 3.36 9.03
CA SER A 72 -17.20 3.61 9.25
C SER A 72 -16.35 2.70 8.36
N GLY A 73 -15.13 3.11 8.03
CA GLY A 73 -14.26 2.33 7.17
C GLY A 73 -13.96 0.94 7.76
N TYR A 74 -13.63 0.00 6.88
CA TYR A 74 -13.37 -1.40 7.25
C TYR A 74 -12.24 -2.01 6.41
N PHE A 75 -11.57 -3.03 6.96
CA PHE A 75 -10.58 -3.79 6.22
C PHE A 75 -11.25 -4.82 5.30
N ARG A 76 -10.75 -4.92 4.07
CA ARG A 76 -11.17 -5.88 3.04
C ARG A 76 -9.93 -6.65 2.56
N ASP A 77 -10.01 -7.97 2.62
CA ASP A 77 -8.98 -8.84 2.07
C ASP A 77 -9.10 -8.90 0.54
N VAL A 78 -7.96 -8.76 -0.14
CA VAL A 78 -7.84 -8.97 -1.58
C VAL A 78 -7.48 -10.43 -1.78
N VAL A 79 -8.39 -11.16 -2.44
CA VAL A 79 -8.20 -12.59 -2.73
C VAL A 79 -7.86 -12.79 -4.20
N HIS A 80 -6.86 -13.60 -4.46
CA HIS A 80 -6.56 -14.07 -5.82
C HIS A 80 -7.58 -15.15 -6.24
N TRP A 81 -7.64 -15.49 -7.53
CA TRP A 81 -8.63 -16.44 -8.07
C TRP A 81 -8.61 -17.84 -7.42
N LYS A 82 -7.51 -18.19 -6.75
CA LYS A 82 -7.38 -19.42 -5.95
C LYS A 82 -7.92 -19.30 -4.52
N ASN A 83 -8.61 -18.21 -4.18
CA ASN A 83 -9.13 -17.91 -2.85
C ASN A 83 -8.04 -17.78 -1.77
N GLU A 84 -6.84 -17.37 -2.18
CA GLU A 84 -5.71 -17.03 -1.31
C GLU A 84 -5.70 -15.53 -1.09
N VAL A 85 -5.60 -15.09 0.18
CA VAL A 85 -5.45 -13.67 0.53
C VAL A 85 -4.06 -13.22 0.11
N VAL A 86 -4.01 -12.28 -0.83
CA VAL A 86 -2.77 -11.73 -1.38
C VAL A 86 -2.45 -10.33 -0.86
N ASP A 87 -3.47 -9.61 -0.38
CA ASP A 87 -3.31 -8.27 0.17
C ASP A 87 -4.48 -7.91 1.10
N THR A 88 -4.36 -6.78 1.79
CA THR A 88 -5.42 -6.17 2.58
C THR A 88 -5.52 -4.70 2.23
N GLN A 89 -6.74 -4.19 2.15
CA GLN A 89 -7.03 -2.78 1.89
C GLN A 89 -8.07 -2.27 2.89
N TYR A 90 -8.16 -0.96 3.05
CA TYR A 90 -9.16 -0.31 3.88
C TYR A 90 -10.16 0.42 2.99
N SER A 91 -11.46 0.16 3.14
CA SER A 91 -12.51 0.69 2.28
C SER A 91 -13.48 1.58 3.05
N ASN A 92 -14.13 2.50 2.33
CA ASN A 92 -15.13 3.45 2.85
C ASN A 92 -14.56 4.50 3.83
N ALA A 93 -13.38 5.03 3.55
CA ALA A 93 -12.69 6.02 4.38
C ALA A 93 -13.11 7.48 4.14
N THR A 94 -14.11 7.74 3.29
CA THR A 94 -14.49 9.09 2.82
C THR A 94 -14.71 10.08 3.96
N ASP A 95 -15.40 9.67 5.02
CA ASP A 95 -15.75 10.52 6.16
C ASP A 95 -14.66 10.57 7.25
N GLU A 96 -13.56 9.83 7.06
CA GLU A 96 -12.45 9.72 8.02
C GLU A 96 -11.24 10.57 7.61
N ILE A 97 -11.18 10.93 6.33
CA ILE A 97 -10.16 11.78 5.73
C ILE A 97 -10.85 12.99 5.12
N LYS A 98 -10.43 14.18 5.52
CA LYS A 98 -10.88 15.43 4.93
C LYS A 98 -9.85 15.90 3.90
N VAL A 99 -10.30 16.19 2.68
CA VAL A 99 -9.46 16.78 1.62
C VAL A 99 -9.92 18.21 1.36
N GLU A 100 -8.97 19.12 1.39
CA GLU A 100 -9.17 20.54 1.09
C GLU A 100 -8.18 20.96 0.01
N VAL A 101 -8.64 21.83 -0.89
CA VAL A 101 -7.83 22.33 -1.99
C VAL A 101 -7.90 23.85 -1.97
N ASP A 102 -6.75 24.50 -1.99
CA ASP A 102 -6.66 25.95 -2.11
C ASP A 102 -6.81 26.37 -3.57
N SER A 103 -6.95 27.69 -3.80
CA SER A 103 -7.02 28.21 -5.17
C SER A 103 -5.77 27.81 -5.97
N ALA A 104 -6.00 27.21 -7.13
CA ALA A 104 -4.92 26.84 -8.03
C ALA A 104 -4.28 28.10 -8.63
N THR A 105 -2.97 28.08 -8.78
CA THR A 105 -2.19 29.19 -9.35
C THR A 105 -1.42 28.72 -10.57
N ILE A 106 -1.33 29.58 -11.58
CA ILE A 106 -0.52 29.32 -12.77
C ILE A 106 0.86 29.91 -12.52
N GLN A 107 1.90 29.08 -12.63
CA GLN A 107 3.29 29.51 -12.56
C GLN A 107 4.05 28.94 -13.76
N SER A 108 4.52 29.84 -14.63
CA SER A 108 5.13 29.48 -15.92
C SER A 108 4.16 28.64 -16.77
N GLU A 109 4.51 27.39 -17.09
CA GLU A 109 3.70 26.46 -17.89
C GLU A 109 2.99 25.39 -17.03
N LYS A 110 3.01 25.55 -15.70
CA LYS A 110 2.38 24.61 -14.78
C LYS A 110 1.26 25.26 -13.98
N LEU A 111 0.17 24.53 -13.88
CA LEU A 111 -0.86 24.76 -12.87
C LEU A 111 -0.43 24.08 -11.58
N ILE A 112 -0.35 24.86 -10.51
CA ILE A 112 -0.05 24.40 -9.17
C ILE A 112 -1.35 24.37 -8.36
N VAL A 113 -1.72 23.19 -7.87
CA VAL A 113 -2.91 22.98 -7.05
C VAL A 113 -2.46 22.53 -5.65
N PRO A 114 -2.48 23.43 -4.65
CA PRO A 114 -2.14 23.07 -3.28
C PRO A 114 -3.26 22.24 -2.65
N VAL A 115 -2.91 21.06 -2.14
CA VAL A 115 -3.84 20.11 -1.53
C VAL A 115 -3.44 19.86 -0.08
N THR A 116 -4.43 19.94 0.81
CA THR A 116 -4.32 19.60 2.23
C THR A 116 -5.18 18.38 2.51
N VAL A 117 -4.59 17.35 3.10
CA VAL A 117 -5.27 16.11 3.49
C VAL A 117 -5.18 15.97 5.01
N THR A 118 -6.33 15.86 5.68
CA THR A 118 -6.40 15.73 7.13
C THR A 118 -7.03 14.40 7.51
N ILE A 119 -6.28 13.57 8.21
CA ILE A 119 -6.82 12.40 8.90
C ILE A 119 -7.50 12.89 10.19
N LEU A 120 -8.79 12.63 10.34
CA LEU A 120 -9.63 13.21 11.39
C LEU A 120 -9.45 12.53 12.76
N ASP A 121 -9.08 11.25 12.78
CA ASP A 121 -8.83 10.49 14.02
C ASP A 121 -7.65 9.53 13.86
N MET A 122 -6.47 10.01 14.22
CA MET A 122 -5.23 9.25 14.14
C MET A 122 -5.12 8.14 15.21
N THR A 123 -6.07 8.02 16.14
CA THR A 123 -6.03 6.98 17.18
C THR A 123 -6.64 5.66 16.69
N LYS A 124 -7.46 5.73 15.65
CA LYS A 124 -8.13 4.56 15.06
C LYS A 124 -7.25 3.87 14.02
N PRO A 125 -7.32 2.54 13.91
CA PRO A 125 -6.81 1.83 12.75
C PRO A 125 -7.52 2.28 11.46
N PRO A 126 -6.82 2.34 10.31
CA PRO A 126 -5.39 2.04 10.14
C PRO A 126 -4.46 3.21 10.52
N TYR A 127 -5.01 4.39 10.76
CA TYR A 127 -4.27 5.67 10.87
C TYR A 127 -3.27 5.75 12.02
N SER A 128 -3.53 5.05 13.12
CA SER A 128 -2.61 4.98 14.27
C SER A 128 -1.27 4.34 13.96
N THR A 129 -1.19 3.58 12.87
CA THR A 129 0.01 2.83 12.48
C THR A 129 0.72 3.40 11.26
N ILE A 130 0.10 4.35 10.55
CA ILE A 130 0.66 4.94 9.34
C ILE A 130 1.69 6.01 9.70
N GLU A 131 2.82 5.99 9.00
CA GLU A 131 3.94 6.91 9.18
C GLU A 131 4.02 7.94 8.05
N ALA A 132 3.70 7.55 6.81
CA ALA A 132 3.64 8.46 5.66
C ALA A 132 2.37 8.22 4.83
N LEU A 133 1.97 9.23 4.06
CA LEU A 133 0.81 9.16 3.18
C LEU A 133 1.23 9.51 1.76
N THR A 134 0.84 8.70 0.78
CA THR A 134 1.01 9.00 -0.65
C THR A 134 -0.33 8.99 -1.37
N PHE A 135 -0.44 9.73 -2.47
CA PHE A 135 -1.63 9.62 -3.34
C PHE A 135 -1.70 8.25 -4.01
N GLY A 136 -2.91 7.69 -4.07
CA GLY A 136 -3.24 6.52 -4.88
C GLY A 136 -3.89 6.94 -6.19
N ASP A 137 -5.12 6.49 -6.45
CA ASP A 137 -5.86 6.85 -7.65
C ASP A 137 -6.39 8.29 -7.56
N VAL A 138 -5.93 9.13 -8.49
CA VAL A 138 -6.24 10.56 -8.59
C VAL A 138 -6.55 10.91 -10.03
N GLU A 139 -7.63 11.66 -10.22
CA GLU A 139 -8.10 12.15 -11.52
C GLU A 139 -8.54 13.60 -11.38
N ILE A 140 -8.26 14.41 -12.39
CA ILE A 140 -8.78 15.77 -12.49
C ILE A 140 -9.72 15.84 -13.67
N VAL A 141 -10.94 16.32 -13.44
CA VAL A 141 -11.98 16.44 -14.47
C VAL A 141 -12.32 17.91 -14.67
N GLY A 142 -12.07 18.41 -15.86
CA GLY A 142 -12.33 19.78 -16.26
C GLY A 142 -13.80 20.03 -16.59
N SER A 143 -14.24 21.29 -16.54
CA SER A 143 -15.59 21.69 -16.94
C SER A 143 -15.93 21.38 -18.41
N SER A 144 -14.93 21.23 -19.27
CA SER A 144 -15.10 20.81 -20.67
C SER A 144 -15.32 19.30 -20.86
N GLY A 145 -15.14 18.51 -19.79
CA GLY A 145 -15.15 17.04 -19.84
C GLY A 145 -13.78 16.40 -20.10
N GLU A 146 -12.74 17.20 -20.34
CA GLU A 146 -11.35 16.72 -20.41
C GLU A 146 -10.90 16.18 -19.05
N SER A 147 -10.24 15.02 -19.03
CA SER A 147 -9.68 14.41 -17.83
C SER A 147 -8.15 14.36 -17.89
N VAL A 148 -7.52 14.60 -16.74
CA VAL A 148 -6.09 14.38 -16.52
C VAL A 148 -5.97 13.25 -15.52
N HIS A 149 -5.39 12.14 -15.95
CA HIS A 149 -5.24 10.95 -15.12
C HIS A 149 -3.96 11.00 -14.30
N HIS A 150 -3.91 10.15 -13.28
CA HIS A 150 -2.82 10.01 -12.32
C HIS A 150 -1.41 10.11 -12.92
N GLN A 151 -1.13 9.47 -14.05
CA GLN A 151 0.20 9.44 -14.67
C GLN A 151 0.66 10.80 -15.22
N GLN A 152 -0.28 11.73 -15.41
CA GLN A 152 -0.03 13.07 -15.95
C GLN A 152 0.02 14.14 -14.84
N ILE A 153 -0.18 13.73 -13.58
CA ILE A 153 -0.17 14.61 -12.41
C ILE A 153 1.12 14.35 -11.65
N ALA A 154 2.01 15.33 -11.63
CA ALA A 154 3.19 15.26 -10.76
C ALA A 154 2.82 15.77 -9.37
N VAL A 155 3.28 15.08 -8.32
CA VAL A 155 3.09 15.52 -6.94
C VAL A 155 4.40 16.07 -6.41
N GLN A 156 4.33 17.23 -5.79
CA GLN A 156 5.45 17.83 -5.09
C GLN A 156 5.11 17.91 -3.61
N ALA A 157 5.85 17.14 -2.81
CA ALA A 157 5.81 17.18 -1.36
C ALA A 157 6.06 18.62 -0.84
N ALA A 158 5.29 19.08 0.15
CA ALA A 158 5.43 20.42 0.71
C ALA A 158 6.72 20.60 1.56
N SER A 159 7.30 19.50 2.03
CA SER A 159 8.58 19.44 2.73
C SER A 159 9.35 18.16 2.42
N ASP A 160 10.67 18.24 2.50
CA ASP A 160 11.59 17.12 2.29
C ASP A 160 11.77 16.31 3.59
N THR A 161 10.70 15.62 4.00
CA THR A 161 10.72 14.78 5.20
C THR A 161 11.43 13.47 4.90
N HIS A 162 12.49 13.17 5.65
CA HIS A 162 13.20 11.91 5.54
C HIS A 162 12.51 10.80 6.33
N TYR A 163 12.28 9.65 5.69
CA TYR A 163 11.75 8.44 6.30
C TYR A 163 12.86 7.39 6.38
N ASP A 164 12.85 6.56 7.43
CA ASP A 164 13.85 5.51 7.65
C ASP A 164 13.54 4.21 6.90
N PHE A 165 12.59 4.26 5.97
CA PHE A 165 12.18 3.19 5.08
C PHE A 165 11.94 3.71 3.66
N GLU A 166 12.02 2.81 2.69
CA GLU A 166 11.76 3.12 1.28
C GLU A 166 10.26 3.25 1.01
N ILE A 167 9.85 4.34 0.37
CA ILE A 167 8.49 4.57 -0.11
C ILE A 167 8.48 4.35 -1.61
N LYS A 168 7.81 3.28 -2.07
CA LYS A 168 7.79 2.90 -3.50
C LYS A 168 7.27 4.02 -4.42
N ASP A 169 6.30 4.78 -3.94
CA ASP A 169 5.66 5.89 -4.64
C ASP A 169 6.13 7.24 -4.05
N SER A 170 7.44 7.41 -3.82
CA SER A 170 7.99 8.61 -3.18
C SER A 170 7.70 9.90 -3.95
N ASP A 171 7.50 9.81 -5.27
CA ASP A 171 7.09 10.91 -6.15
C ASP A 171 5.63 11.35 -5.93
N LYS A 172 4.86 10.62 -5.12
CA LYS A 172 3.46 10.89 -4.75
C LYS A 172 3.30 11.21 -3.27
N LEU A 173 4.41 11.45 -2.57
CA LEU A 173 4.45 11.68 -1.13
C LEU A 173 3.78 13.00 -0.76
N LEU A 174 2.96 12.94 0.29
CA LEU A 174 2.46 14.11 0.99
C LEU A 174 3.28 14.34 2.26
N SER A 175 3.56 15.60 2.55
CA SER A 175 4.38 15.99 3.70
C SER A 175 3.52 16.22 4.93
N GLU A 176 3.84 15.54 6.03
CA GLU A 176 3.19 15.82 7.31
C GLU A 176 3.54 17.23 7.78
N VAL A 177 2.50 18.02 8.05
CA VAL A 177 2.62 19.36 8.65
C VAL A 177 2.42 19.22 10.15
N LYS A 178 3.13 20.06 10.93
CA LYS A 178 3.04 20.03 12.41
C LYS A 178 1.58 20.03 12.88
N ARG A 179 1.28 19.14 13.83
CA ARG A 179 -0.06 18.89 14.37
C ARG A 179 -0.74 20.19 14.80
N THR A 180 -1.90 20.47 14.22
CA THR A 180 -2.77 21.60 14.56
C THR A 180 -3.76 21.27 15.66
N LYS A 181 -4.21 20.01 15.79
CA LYS A 181 -5.15 19.56 16.82
C LYS A 181 -4.75 18.22 17.44
N PRO A 182 -5.15 17.94 18.70
CA PRO A 182 -5.03 16.61 19.28
C PRO A 182 -5.85 15.63 18.44
N ASN A 183 -5.24 14.52 18.03
CA ASN A 183 -5.80 13.43 17.23
C ASN A 183 -5.98 13.66 15.71
N GLU A 184 -5.61 14.82 15.18
CA GLU A 184 -5.57 15.05 13.73
C GLU A 184 -4.13 14.94 13.22
N ARG A 185 -3.99 14.46 11.98
CA ARG A 185 -2.73 14.52 11.24
C ARG A 185 -2.96 15.18 9.89
N VAL A 186 -2.19 16.21 9.59
CA VAL A 186 -2.35 17.02 8.39
C VAL A 186 -1.18 16.76 7.47
N PHE A 187 -1.47 16.55 6.20
CA PHE A 187 -0.51 16.36 5.12
C PHE A 187 -0.74 17.38 4.02
N GLN A 188 0.33 17.83 3.38
CA GLN A 188 0.27 18.80 2.30
C GLN A 188 1.14 18.39 1.12
N ALA A 189 0.65 18.71 -0.08
CA ALA A 189 1.39 18.58 -1.33
C ALA A 189 0.87 19.56 -2.38
N ASN A 190 1.66 19.82 -3.40
CA ASN A 190 1.24 20.53 -4.60
C ASN A 190 1.07 19.53 -5.74
N LEU A 191 -0.10 19.52 -6.38
CA LEU A 191 -0.28 18.84 -7.66
C LEU A 191 0.16 19.77 -8.78
N LEU A 192 1.00 19.27 -9.67
CA LEU A 192 1.55 19.98 -10.81
C LEU A 192 0.96 19.40 -12.09
N ILE A 193 0.24 20.23 -12.84
CA ILE A 193 -0.46 19.86 -14.07
C ILE A 193 -0.03 20.82 -15.18
N ASP A 194 -0.12 20.39 -16.43
CA ASP A 194 0.10 21.27 -17.59
C ASP A 194 -0.89 22.45 -17.59
N ALA A 195 -0.40 23.68 -17.73
CA ALA A 195 -1.24 24.88 -17.72
C ALA A 195 -2.21 24.94 -18.91
N GLY A 196 -1.92 24.23 -20.01
CA GLY A 196 -2.79 24.09 -21.18
C GLY A 196 -4.15 23.50 -20.83
N PHE A 197 -4.24 22.70 -19.77
CA PHE A 197 -5.51 22.19 -19.23
C PHE A 197 -6.47 23.33 -18.81
N VAL A 198 -5.93 24.41 -18.23
CA VAL A 198 -6.74 25.54 -17.74
C VAL A 198 -7.32 26.38 -18.87
N ASN A 199 -6.67 26.40 -20.04
CA ASN A 199 -7.14 27.20 -21.18
C ASN A 199 -8.55 26.79 -21.63
N LYS A 200 -8.96 25.55 -21.36
CA LYS A 200 -10.28 25.00 -21.69
C LYS A 200 -11.18 24.84 -20.46
N ASN A 201 -10.65 25.04 -19.26
CA ASN A 201 -11.31 24.68 -18.00
C ASN A 201 -11.13 25.80 -16.97
N GLU A 202 -12.15 26.65 -16.81
CA GLU A 202 -12.15 27.71 -15.77
C GLU A 202 -12.32 27.14 -14.35
N ARG A 203 -12.90 25.94 -14.26
CA ARG A 203 -13.10 25.17 -13.04
C ARG A 203 -12.86 23.69 -13.35
N PHE A 204 -12.40 22.97 -12.36
CA PHE A 204 -12.24 21.52 -12.45
C PHE A 204 -12.48 20.88 -11.08
N THR A 205 -12.74 19.58 -11.10
CA THR A 205 -12.92 18.77 -9.91
C THR A 205 -11.72 17.86 -9.75
N LEU A 206 -11.07 17.94 -8.59
CA LEU A 206 -10.11 16.94 -8.15
C LEU A 206 -10.88 15.76 -7.57
N LYS A 207 -10.71 14.59 -8.18
CA LYS A 207 -11.27 13.32 -7.72
C LYS A 207 -10.13 12.47 -7.17
N ILE A 208 -10.22 12.10 -5.89
CA ILE A 208 -9.30 11.16 -5.26
C ILE A 208 -10.13 9.95 -4.86
N ARG A 209 -9.65 8.75 -5.23
CA ARG A 209 -10.31 7.48 -4.90
C ARG A 209 -9.52 6.64 -3.92
N SER A 210 -8.22 6.89 -3.81
CA SER A 210 -7.43 6.23 -2.78
C SER A 210 -6.20 7.03 -2.34
N PHE A 211 -5.77 6.71 -1.14
CA PHE A 211 -4.44 7.01 -0.60
C PHE A 211 -3.71 5.69 -0.33
N PHE A 212 -2.40 5.77 -0.16
CA PHE A 212 -1.62 4.68 0.42
C PHE A 212 -1.02 5.11 1.76
N GLY A 213 -1.37 4.39 2.81
CA GLY A 213 -0.72 4.47 4.11
C GLY A 213 0.59 3.69 4.09
N GLN A 214 1.70 4.36 4.37
CA GLN A 214 3.03 3.77 4.40
C GLN A 214 3.48 3.54 5.84
N LYS A 215 4.14 2.42 6.09
CA LYS A 215 4.69 2.05 7.41
C LYS A 215 5.95 1.23 7.24
N LYS A 216 6.89 1.37 8.17
CA LYS A 216 8.14 0.60 8.16
C LYS A 216 7.88 -0.91 8.17
N ALA A 217 8.54 -1.60 7.24
CA ALA A 217 8.55 -3.06 7.09
C ALA A 217 7.22 -3.74 6.75
N ASP A 218 6.18 -2.96 6.39
CA ASP A 218 4.89 -3.46 5.90
C ASP A 218 4.68 -3.07 4.43
N SER A 219 3.81 -3.79 3.71
CA SER A 219 3.35 -3.36 2.39
C SER A 219 2.51 -2.07 2.51
N PRO A 220 2.51 -1.18 1.50
CA PRO A 220 1.63 -0.02 1.49
C PRO A 220 0.17 -0.44 1.62
N LEU A 221 -0.56 0.13 2.57
CA LEU A 221 -1.99 -0.13 2.74
C LEU A 221 -2.80 0.81 1.86
N GLN A 222 -3.55 0.27 0.90
CA GLN A 222 -4.50 1.07 0.14
C GLN A 222 -5.69 1.48 1.00
N ILE A 223 -6.03 2.76 1.00
CA ILE A 223 -7.15 3.36 1.71
C ILE A 223 -8.10 3.93 0.66
N GLU A 224 -9.23 3.28 0.43
CA GLU A 224 -10.25 3.68 -0.54
C GLU A 224 -11.31 4.58 0.09
N GLY A 225 -11.71 5.59 -0.68
CA GLY A 225 -12.82 6.49 -0.39
C GLY A 225 -13.21 7.23 -1.66
N GLU A 226 -14.04 8.25 -1.53
CA GLU A 226 -14.44 9.10 -2.65
C GLU A 226 -14.41 10.57 -2.24
N TRP A 227 -13.33 11.26 -2.62
CA TRP A 227 -13.17 12.68 -2.34
C TRP A 227 -13.25 13.47 -3.64
N ASN A 228 -14.33 14.24 -3.78
CA ASN A 228 -14.58 15.11 -4.91
C ASN A 228 -14.48 16.58 -4.44
N VAL A 229 -13.42 17.28 -4.84
CA VAL A 229 -13.18 18.67 -4.42
C VAL A 229 -13.18 19.59 -5.62
N ALA A 230 -14.04 20.62 -5.60
CA ALA A 230 -14.05 21.65 -6.63
C ALA A 230 -12.84 22.58 -6.47
N VAL A 231 -12.16 22.85 -7.57
CA VAL A 231 -10.96 23.69 -7.60
C VAL A 231 -11.20 24.91 -8.48
N PHE A 232 -10.84 26.07 -7.94
CA PHE A 232 -10.92 27.34 -8.64
C PHE A 232 -9.53 27.80 -9.04
N VAL A 233 -9.39 28.29 -10.27
CA VAL A 233 -8.12 28.87 -10.75
C VAL A 233 -8.11 30.37 -10.48
N LYS A 234 -7.08 30.84 -9.78
CA LYS A 234 -6.82 32.26 -9.61
C LYS A 234 -5.90 32.73 -10.74
N ARG A 235 -6.43 33.54 -11.65
CA ARG A 235 -5.63 34.22 -12.67
C ARG A 235 -5.04 35.47 -12.02
N SER A 236 -3.72 35.52 -11.88
CA SER A 236 -2.97 36.71 -11.47
C SER A 236 -2.94 37.75 -12.56
#